data_AF-A0A354UB45-F1
#
_entry.id   AF-A0A354UB45-F1
#
_cell.length_a   1.000
_cell.length_b   1.000
_cell.length_c   1.000
_cell.angle_alpha   90.00
_cell.angle_beta   90.00
_cell.angle_gamma   90.00
#
_symmetry.space_group_name_H-M   'P 1'
#
loop_
_entity.id
_entity.type
_entity.pdbx_description
1 polymer ?
#
loop_
_entity_poly.entity_id
_entity_poly.type
_entity_poly.pdbx_seq_one_letter_code
_entity_poly.pdbx_strand_id
1 'polypeptide(L)'
;IRDDADKIKCAFLIGECKEKIFRELSGDFPCTLCTTLEEAAAQGFRAAEPGDLLALCPACASMDMFKDYKERGDRFKSAVRNLLK
;
A
#
# COMPACT_ATOMS: atom_id res chain seq x y z
N ILE A 1 9.06 7.99 -8.05
CA ILE A 1 7.78 8.24 -7.34
C ILE A 1 7.35 9.68 -7.58
N ARG A 2 8.15 10.69 -7.23
CA ARG A 2 7.80 12.10 -7.48
C ARG A 2 7.59 12.43 -8.97
N ASP A 3 8.41 11.88 -9.86
CA ASP A 3 8.25 12.08 -11.32
C ASP A 3 7.00 11.41 -11.92
N ASP A 4 6.35 10.51 -11.17
CA ASP A 4 5.13 9.82 -11.58
C ASP A 4 3.96 10.10 -10.61
N ALA A 5 4.06 11.15 -9.79
CA ALA A 5 3.03 11.49 -8.80
C ALA A 5 1.65 11.68 -9.44
N ASP A 6 1.60 12.24 -10.65
CA ASP A 6 0.37 12.42 -11.44
C ASP A 6 -0.31 11.10 -11.84
N LYS A 7 0.41 9.97 -11.81
CA LYS A 7 -0.13 8.63 -12.10
C LYS A 7 -0.59 7.90 -10.85
N ILE A 8 -0.31 8.44 -9.66
CA ILE A 8 -0.66 7.82 -8.38
C ILE A 8 -1.97 8.42 -7.89
N LYS A 9 -3.05 7.64 -7.98
CA LYS A 9 -4.37 8.05 -7.48
C LYS A 9 -4.38 8.23 -5.97
N CYS A 10 -3.79 7.29 -5.24
CA CYS A 10 -3.64 7.35 -3.78
C CYS A 10 -2.61 6.32 -3.30
N ALA A 11 -2.11 6.51 -2.07
CA ALA A 11 -1.19 5.58 -1.42
C ALA A 11 -1.65 5.19 -0.01
N PHE A 12 -1.46 3.92 0.33
CA PHE A 12 -1.78 3.36 1.65
C PHE A 12 -0.48 2.93 2.31
N LEU A 13 -0.15 3.57 3.43
CA LEU A 13 1.15 3.47 4.09
C LEU A 13 1.04 2.63 5.35
N ILE A 14 1.90 1.63 5.48
CA ILE A 14 1.99 0.72 6.63
C ILE A 14 3.44 0.61 7.10
N GLY A 15 3.66 0.02 8.29
CA GLY A 15 5.01 -0.14 8.84
C GLY A 15 5.45 1.03 9.71
N GLU A 16 6.66 0.91 10.28
CA GLU A 16 7.23 1.89 11.20
C GLU A 16 7.63 3.21 10.52
N CYS A 17 7.85 3.18 9.21
CA CYS A 17 8.23 4.36 8.43
C CYS A 17 7.03 5.09 7.81
N LYS A 18 5.79 4.63 8.06
CA LYS A 18 4.61 5.18 7.39
C LYS A 18 4.43 6.68 7.64
N GLU A 19 4.73 7.18 8.83
CA GLU A 19 4.63 8.60 9.18
C GLU A 19 5.70 9.45 8.48
N LYS A 20 6.92 8.91 8.33
CA LYS A 20 8.01 9.60 7.60
C LYS A 20 7.64 9.74 6.13
N ILE A 21 7.21 8.63 5.52
CA ILE A 21 6.77 8.60 4.12
C ILE A 21 5.57 9.51 3.89
N PHE A 22 4.59 9.51 4.82
CA PHE A 22 3.42 10.38 4.75
C PHE A 22 3.81 11.85 4.71
N ARG A 23 4.76 12.29 5.56
CA ARG A 23 5.22 13.69 5.56
C ARG A 23 5.87 14.11 4.24
N GLU A 24 6.53 13.19 3.55
CA GLU A 24 7.22 13.49 2.29
C GLU A 24 6.31 13.42 1.05
N LEU A 25 5.26 12.58 1.08
CA LEU A 25 4.40 12.28 -0.08
C LEU A 25 3.00 12.87 0.01
N SER A 26 2.51 13.25 1.20
CA SER A 26 1.15 13.77 1.39
C SER A 26 0.87 15.08 0.64
N GLY A 27 1.91 15.79 0.19
CA GLY A 27 1.78 16.98 -0.66
C GLY A 27 1.59 16.66 -2.15
N ASP A 28 1.98 15.46 -2.59
CA ASP A 28 2.00 15.09 -4.01
C ASP A 28 0.70 14.35 -4.40
N PHE A 29 0.19 13.46 -3.54
CA PHE A 29 -1.05 12.70 -3.76
C PHE A 29 -1.70 12.24 -2.45
N PRO A 30 -2.99 11.88 -2.46
CA PRO A 30 -3.69 11.40 -1.27
C PRO A 30 -3.00 10.19 -0.64
N CYS A 31 -2.56 10.36 0.61
CA CYS A 31 -1.95 9.30 1.40
C CYS A 31 -2.87 8.92 2.57
N THR A 32 -2.96 7.64 2.90
CA THR A 32 -3.69 7.16 4.09
C THR A 32 -2.78 6.27 4.93
N LEU A 33 -2.74 6.51 6.23
CA LEU A 33 -2.00 5.69 7.18
C LEU A 33 -2.86 4.50 7.59
N CYS A 34 -2.34 3.29 7.39
CA CYS A 34 -2.99 2.05 7.80
C CYS A 34 -2.15 1.36 8.89
N THR A 35 -2.78 0.43 9.60
CA THR A 35 -2.14 -0.33 10.67
C THR A 35 -1.67 -1.69 10.17
N THR A 36 -2.45 -2.35 9.31
CA THR A 36 -2.16 -3.68 8.77
C THR A 36 -2.15 -3.70 7.25
N LEU A 37 -1.50 -4.71 6.67
CA LEU A 37 -1.50 -4.94 5.21
C LEU A 37 -2.90 -5.24 4.70
N GLU A 38 -3.69 -5.99 5.47
CA GLU A 38 -5.07 -6.32 5.13
C GLU A 38 -5.96 -5.08 5.10
N GLU A 39 -5.79 -4.18 6.07
CA GLU A 39 -6.48 -2.89 6.09
C GLU A 39 -6.09 -2.03 4.87
N ALA A 40 -4.79 -1.91 4.59
CA ALA A 40 -4.29 -1.16 3.45
C ALA A 40 -4.80 -1.72 2.12
N ALA A 41 -4.79 -3.04 1.95
CA ALA A 41 -5.33 -3.72 0.77
C ALA A 41 -6.83 -3.48 0.64
N ALA A 42 -7.60 -3.55 1.73
CA ALA A 42 -9.03 -3.32 1.73
C ALA A 42 -9.40 -1.88 1.39
N GLN A 43 -8.68 -0.90 1.95
CA GLN A 43 -8.89 0.51 1.62
C GLN A 43 -8.50 0.81 0.18
N GLY A 44 -7.35 0.29 -0.28
CA GLY A 44 -6.92 0.46 -1.68
C GLY A 44 -7.85 -0.19 -2.68
N PHE A 45 -8.38 -1.37 -2.38
CA PHE A 45 -9.37 -2.01 -3.23
C PHE A 45 -10.67 -1.19 -3.32
N ARG A 46 -11.13 -0.59 -2.21
CA ARG A 46 -12.34 0.27 -2.21
C ARG A 46 -12.15 1.59 -2.94
N ALA A 47 -10.92 2.11 -3.00
CA ALA A 47 -10.61 3.35 -3.72
C ALA A 47 -10.32 3.12 -5.22
N ALA A 48 -10.01 1.88 -5.60
CA ALA A 48 -9.74 1.49 -6.97
C ALA A 48 -11.04 1.35 -7.78
N GLU A 49 -10.99 1.78 -9.04
CA GLU A 49 -12.06 1.61 -10.02
C GLU A 49 -11.64 0.58 -11.09
N PRO A 50 -12.59 0.03 -11.87
CA PRO A 50 -12.24 -0.85 -12.98
C PRO A 50 -11.26 -0.17 -13.95
N GLY A 51 -10.07 -0.77 -14.10
CA GLY A 51 -8.97 -0.22 -14.90
C GLY A 51 -7.81 0.33 -14.07
N ASP A 52 -8.01 0.57 -12.77
CA ASP A 52 -6.93 0.97 -11.85
C ASP A 52 -6.03 -0.22 -11.50
N LEU A 53 -4.75 0.08 -11.24
CA LEU A 53 -3.77 -0.89 -10.78
C LEU A 53 -3.54 -0.75 -9.27
N LEU A 54 -3.89 -1.79 -8.51
CA LEU A 54 -3.50 -1.91 -7.12
C LEU A 54 -2.17 -2.66 -6.99
N ALA A 55 -1.08 -1.94 -6.66
CA ALA A 55 0.25 -2.51 -6.53
C ALA A 55 0.78 -2.40 -5.09
N LEU A 56 1.49 -3.44 -4.65
CA LEU A 56 2.27 -3.40 -3.41
C LEU A 56 3.70 -2.95 -3.73
N CYS A 57 4.05 -1.71 -3.34
CA CYS A 57 5.38 -1.13 -3.53
C CYS A 57 6.17 -1.09 -2.21
N PRO A 58 7.07 -2.05 -1.94
CA PRO A 58 7.89 -2.04 -0.74
C PRO A 58 9.02 -1.00 -0.88
N ALA A 59 8.91 0.14 -0.19
CA ALA A 59 9.97 1.14 -0.14
C ALA A 59 11.03 0.86 0.95
N CYS A 60 10.72 0.02 1.94
CA CYS A 60 11.64 -0.39 3.00
C CYS A 60 11.75 -1.92 3.10
N ALA A 61 12.95 -2.41 3.39
CA ALA A 61 13.19 -3.83 3.70
C ALA A 61 12.29 -4.24 4.87
N SER A 62 11.36 -5.16 4.63
CA SER A 62 10.24 -5.47 5.54
C SER A 62 10.61 -6.40 6.68
N MET A 63 11.75 -6.17 7.34
CA MET A 63 12.19 -7.01 8.45
C MET A 63 11.32 -6.85 9.71
N ASP A 64 10.52 -5.79 9.83
CA ASP A 64 9.76 -5.51 11.07
C ASP A 64 8.33 -6.09 11.10
N MET A 65 7.74 -6.46 9.95
CA MET A 65 6.33 -6.91 9.88
C MET A 65 6.09 -8.30 9.26
N PHE A 66 7.08 -8.89 8.59
CA PHE A 66 6.95 -10.16 7.89
C PHE A 66 8.24 -10.97 7.99
N LYS A 67 8.13 -12.30 8.02
CA LYS A 67 9.27 -13.21 8.09
C LYS A 67 10.16 -13.13 6.87
N ASP A 68 9.56 -12.92 5.69
CA ASP A 68 10.27 -12.73 4.43
C ASP A 68 9.41 -11.98 3.39
N TYR A 69 10.03 -11.64 2.26
CA TYR A 69 9.39 -10.96 1.14
C TYR A 69 8.23 -11.76 0.52
N LYS A 70 8.28 -13.09 0.61
CA LYS A 70 7.31 -14.01 -0.01
C LYS A 70 6.03 -14.04 0.81
N GLU A 71 6.14 -14.14 2.13
CA GLU A 71 5.01 -14.08 3.06
C GLU A 71 4.20 -12.79 2.87
N ARG A 72 4.89 -11.65 2.73
CA ARG A 72 4.23 -10.36 2.48
C ARG A 72 3.43 -10.36 1.17
N GLY A 73 4.03 -10.88 0.10
CA GLY A 73 3.37 -10.98 -1.20
C GLY A 73 2.17 -11.94 -1.17
N ASP A 74 2.30 -13.06 -0.47
CA ASP A 74 1.23 -14.05 -0.33
C ASP A 74 0.08 -13.52 0.54
N ARG A 75 0.37 -12.80 1.63
CA ARG A 75 -0.63 -12.11 2.45
C ARG A 75 -1.36 -11.03 1.67
N PHE A 76 -0.66 -10.22 0.88
CA PHE A 76 -1.30 -9.22 0.01
C PHE A 76 -2.25 -9.87 -1.01
N LYS A 77 -1.79 -10.90 -1.72
CA LYS A 77 -2.63 -11.66 -2.67
C LYS A 77 -3.85 -12.27 -1.97
N SER A 78 -3.67 -12.84 -0.79
CA SER A 78 -4.76 -13.43 0.00
C SER A 78 -5.78 -12.37 0.42
N ALA A 79 -5.31 -11.23 0.94
CA ALA A 79 -6.16 -10.10 1.32
C ALA A 79 -7.00 -9.60 0.15
N VAL A 80 -6.38 -9.34 -1.01
CA VAL A 80 -7.09 -8.90 -2.21
C VAL A 80 -8.07 -9.96 -2.72
N ARG A 81 -7.68 -11.24 -2.76
CA ARG A 81 -8.58 -12.34 -3.18
C ARG A 81 -9.81 -12.49 -2.30
N ASN A 82 -9.68 -12.23 -1.00
CA ASN A 82 -10.81 -12.30 -0.08
C ASN A 82 -11.81 -11.15 -0.27
N LEU A 83 -11.40 -10.04 -0.90
CA LEU A 83 -12.25 -8.89 -1.22
C LEU A 83 -12.95 -9.02 -2.59
N LEU A 84 -12.48 -9.94 -3.44
CA LEU A 84 -13.08 -10.27 -4.74
C LEU A 84 -14.19 -11.32 -4.65
N LYS A 85 -14.45 -11.86 -3.46
CA LYS A 85 -15.57 -12.77 -3.19
C LYS A 85 -16.85 -11.99 -2.93
#